data_AF-A0A4S8MWD5-F1
#
_entry.id   AF-A0A4S8MWD5-F1
#
_cell.length_a   1.000
_cell.length_b   1.000
_cell.length_c   1.000
_cell.angle_alpha   90.00
_cell.angle_beta   90.00
_cell.angle_gamma   90.00
#
_symmetry.space_group_name_H-M   'P 1'
#
loop_
_entity.id
_entity.type
_entity.pdbx_description
1 polymer ?
#
loop_
_entity_poly.entity_id
_entity_poly.type
_entity_poly.pdbx_seq_one_letter_code
_entity_poly.pdbx_strand_id
1 'polypeptide(L)'
;MAFSRSILFTCCLAVLASAAPTLHHRADKVRGVNLGGWLVLEPWITPSIFDNTGNDQIVDEYTFGQFQDHGKALSVLRKHWDTWITEQDFIDIADAGLNTVRLPIGYWAFDVSEGEPYIQGQIPYLRKALDWGKAHGLQVIIDLHGAPGSQNGFDNSGQKMDFPQWHTSQANVDRTKAIMERIANEFDAPIYAPLNEPAGFDDGVLPVTKQYWKDAYGVVRASSHPNAKVLIHDAFQPLDSWQGFMTPPDFQNVAMDKHIYQVFSDAENQMSEDQHIQTACGYAQQLSSFDLELYIGEWSPAKTDCARYLNGRGIGARYDGSKAGSSFIGSCDGLTGSSSTFSREYKTFLRKFWEAQTSTYEKANGWIQWAWKAEEADDWSYQAGLAGGWIPQDPTDRKYPNICS
;
A
#
# COMPACT_ATOMS: atom_id res chain seq x y z
N MET A 1 -61.94 58.08 21.65
CA MET A 1 -60.67 57.67 22.29
C MET A 1 -60.72 56.17 22.53
N ALA A 2 -59.90 55.40 21.79
CA ALA A 2 -59.34 54.10 22.14
C ALA A 2 -58.72 53.51 20.86
N PHE A 3 -57.42 53.69 20.69
CA PHE A 3 -56.65 53.03 19.63
C PHE A 3 -56.25 51.64 20.12
N SER A 4 -56.72 50.60 19.44
CA SER A 4 -56.24 49.22 19.58
C SER A 4 -54.93 49.06 18.80
N ARG A 5 -53.85 48.66 19.48
CA ARG A 5 -52.55 48.35 18.86
C ARG A 5 -52.43 46.84 18.67
N SER A 6 -52.45 46.41 17.40
CA SER A 6 -52.13 45.05 16.98
C SER A 6 -50.63 44.78 17.16
N ILE A 7 -50.30 43.69 17.85
CA ILE A 7 -48.95 43.15 17.99
C ILE A 7 -48.72 42.18 16.81
N LEU A 8 -47.82 42.53 15.88
CA LEU A 8 -47.29 41.59 14.90
C LEU A 8 -46.21 40.74 15.57
N PHE A 9 -46.42 39.42 15.59
CA PHE A 9 -45.39 38.43 15.88
C PHE A 9 -44.57 38.20 14.60
N THR A 10 -43.35 38.72 14.55
CA THR A 10 -42.38 38.38 13.50
C THR A 10 -41.74 37.04 13.85
N CYS A 11 -42.11 36.00 13.10
CA CYS A 11 -41.53 34.67 13.22
C CYS A 11 -40.15 34.66 12.55
N CYS A 12 -39.08 34.83 13.32
CA CYS A 12 -37.71 34.59 12.83
C CYS A 12 -37.50 33.08 12.66
N LEU A 13 -37.60 32.58 11.43
CA LEU A 13 -37.01 31.28 11.09
C LEU A 13 -35.48 31.42 11.16
N ALA A 14 -34.88 30.84 12.19
CA ALA A 14 -33.45 30.58 12.21
C ALA A 14 -33.18 29.46 11.20
N VAL A 15 -32.66 29.83 10.02
CA VAL A 15 -32.03 28.87 9.12
C VAL A 15 -30.74 28.43 9.79
N LEU A 16 -30.76 27.24 10.41
CA LEU A 16 -29.55 26.52 10.77
C LEU A 16 -28.87 26.13 9.46
N ALA A 17 -27.97 26.97 8.97
CA ALA A 17 -26.99 26.54 7.99
C ALA A 17 -26.17 25.44 8.67
N SER A 18 -26.33 24.20 8.23
CA SER A 18 -25.36 23.15 8.54
C SER A 18 -24.03 23.62 7.97
N ALA A 19 -23.12 24.04 8.84
CA ALA A 19 -21.73 24.21 8.44
C ALA A 19 -21.29 22.84 7.92
N ALA A 20 -21.06 22.73 6.62
CA ALA A 20 -20.26 21.65 6.07
C ALA A 20 -18.97 21.59 6.91
N PRO A 21 -18.52 20.40 7.34
CA PRO A 21 -17.30 20.31 8.13
C PRO A 21 -16.20 21.01 7.32
N THR A 22 -15.71 22.12 7.86
CA THR A 22 -14.69 22.91 7.21
C THR A 22 -13.46 22.02 7.06
N LEU A 23 -13.19 21.63 5.81
CA LEU A 23 -12.08 20.81 5.35
C LEU A 23 -10.75 21.57 5.48
N HIS A 24 -10.46 22.11 6.65
CA HIS A 24 -9.31 22.99 6.92
C HIS A 24 -8.67 22.55 8.23
N HIS A 25 -8.09 21.35 8.22
CA HIS A 25 -7.03 20.85 9.15
C HIS A 25 -6.57 19.40 8.82
N ARG A 26 -7.13 18.75 7.79
CA ARG A 26 -6.74 17.39 7.31
C ARG A 26 -5.63 17.36 6.23
N ALA A 27 -5.05 18.50 5.85
CA ALA A 27 -4.35 18.64 4.57
C ALA A 27 -2.80 18.50 4.59
N ASP A 28 -2.15 18.34 5.74
CA ASP A 28 -0.67 18.40 5.79
C ASP A 28 0.04 17.04 5.73
N LYS A 29 -0.68 15.93 6.00
CA LYS A 29 -0.10 14.58 6.05
C LYS A 29 -0.92 13.59 5.23
N VAL A 30 -0.22 12.71 4.52
CA VAL A 30 -0.79 11.52 3.88
C VAL A 30 -1.16 10.52 4.96
N ARG A 31 -2.41 10.05 4.94
CA ARG A 31 -2.93 9.00 5.79
C ARG A 31 -3.78 8.09 4.93
N GLY A 32 -3.23 6.94 4.57
CA GLY A 32 -3.86 6.07 3.59
C GLY A 32 -3.73 4.60 3.88
N VAL A 33 -4.29 3.82 2.95
CA VAL A 33 -4.18 2.36 2.90
C VAL A 33 -3.88 1.90 1.48
N ASN A 34 -3.21 0.75 1.37
CA ASN A 34 -3.00 0.05 0.12
C ASN A 34 -4.22 -0.81 -0.23
N LEU A 35 -4.62 -0.79 -1.50
CA LEU A 35 -5.66 -1.67 -2.06
C LEU A 35 -5.02 -2.99 -2.55
N GLY A 36 -4.22 -3.60 -1.67
CA GLY A 36 -3.44 -4.81 -1.94
C GLY A 36 -4.30 -6.03 -2.28
N GLY A 37 -3.72 -6.97 -3.01
CA GLY A 37 -4.39 -8.19 -3.46
C GLY A 37 -5.51 -7.97 -4.48
N TRP A 38 -5.78 -6.75 -4.98
CA TRP A 38 -6.90 -6.48 -5.89
C TRP A 38 -6.55 -6.70 -7.37
N LEU A 39 -5.73 -5.82 -7.94
CA LEU A 39 -5.34 -5.85 -9.36
C LEU A 39 -3.99 -6.54 -9.60
N VAL A 40 -3.36 -6.97 -8.50
CA VAL A 40 -2.27 -7.94 -8.45
C VAL A 40 -2.60 -8.92 -7.33
N LEU A 41 -2.60 -10.21 -7.63
CA LEU A 41 -2.88 -11.25 -6.64
C LEU A 41 -1.67 -11.52 -5.77
N GLU A 42 -1.91 -11.60 -4.46
CA GLU A 42 -0.92 -12.04 -3.48
C GLU A 42 -1.50 -13.22 -2.67
N PRO A 43 -0.81 -14.37 -2.63
CA PRO A 43 -1.30 -15.57 -1.94
C PRO A 43 -1.63 -15.34 -0.47
N TRP A 44 -0.93 -14.43 0.19
CA TRP A 44 -1.13 -14.19 1.62
C TRP A 44 -2.32 -13.27 1.92
N ILE A 45 -2.70 -12.41 0.98
CA ILE A 45 -3.86 -11.51 1.11
C ILE A 45 -5.15 -12.25 0.76
N THR A 46 -5.11 -13.06 -0.31
CA THR A 46 -6.27 -13.80 -0.85
C THR A 46 -5.97 -15.30 -1.01
N PRO A 47 -5.58 -16.01 0.07
CA PRO A 47 -5.22 -17.43 0.02
C PRO A 47 -6.30 -18.31 -0.61
N SER A 48 -7.58 -17.94 -0.49
CA SER A 48 -8.67 -18.71 -1.06
C SER A 48 -8.58 -18.85 -2.59
N ILE A 49 -8.07 -17.86 -3.32
CA ILE A 49 -7.90 -17.94 -4.78
C ILE A 49 -6.92 -19.04 -5.15
N PHE A 50 -5.84 -19.17 -4.38
CA PHE A 50 -4.74 -20.09 -4.60
C PHE A 50 -5.10 -21.50 -4.11
N ASP A 51 -5.69 -21.64 -2.93
CA ASP A 51 -6.11 -22.92 -2.38
C ASP A 51 -7.16 -23.61 -3.26
N ASN A 52 -8.15 -22.86 -3.74
CA ASN A 52 -9.24 -23.36 -4.58
C ASN A 52 -8.78 -23.81 -5.98
N THR A 53 -7.51 -23.58 -6.32
CA THR A 53 -6.93 -24.17 -7.53
C THR A 53 -6.71 -25.67 -7.39
N GLY A 54 -6.46 -26.18 -6.18
CA GLY A 54 -6.01 -27.54 -5.94
C GLY A 54 -4.63 -27.86 -6.54
N ASN A 55 -3.86 -26.83 -6.91
CA ASN A 55 -2.55 -26.97 -7.53
C ASN A 55 -1.51 -26.12 -6.79
N ASP A 56 -0.56 -26.78 -6.12
CA ASP A 56 0.49 -26.13 -5.34
C ASP A 56 1.60 -25.51 -6.20
N GLN A 57 1.62 -25.77 -7.51
CA GLN A 57 2.54 -25.10 -8.44
C GLN A 57 2.13 -23.64 -8.73
N ILE A 58 0.92 -23.24 -8.33
CA ILE A 58 0.40 -21.88 -8.51
C ILE A 58 0.80 -21.04 -7.30
N VAL A 59 1.92 -20.32 -7.39
CA VAL A 59 2.52 -19.58 -6.28
C VAL A 59 2.41 -18.06 -6.41
N ASP A 60 1.97 -17.57 -7.57
CA ASP A 60 1.83 -16.17 -7.93
C ASP A 60 0.80 -16.00 -9.08
N GLU A 61 0.56 -14.77 -9.54
CA GLU A 61 -0.41 -14.53 -10.62
C GLU A 61 0.07 -15.06 -11.99
N TYR A 62 1.38 -15.09 -12.24
CA TYR A 62 1.97 -15.67 -13.45
C TYR A 62 1.64 -17.16 -13.56
N THR A 63 1.97 -17.94 -12.53
CA THR A 63 1.71 -19.37 -12.47
C THR A 63 0.21 -19.67 -12.37
N PHE A 64 -0.60 -18.75 -11.80
CA PHE A 64 -2.05 -18.85 -11.84
C PHE A 64 -2.55 -18.83 -13.28
N GLY A 65 -2.12 -17.86 -14.09
CA GLY A 65 -2.43 -17.82 -15.52
C GLY A 65 -1.85 -19.00 -16.31
N GLN A 66 -0.70 -19.53 -15.88
CA GLN A 66 0.01 -20.59 -16.60
C GLN A 66 -0.63 -21.97 -16.40
N PHE A 67 -1.02 -22.30 -15.17
CA PHE A 67 -1.45 -23.66 -14.80
C PHE A 67 -2.94 -23.80 -14.57
N GLN A 68 -3.69 -22.70 -14.38
CA GLN A 68 -5.14 -22.76 -14.33
C GLN A 68 -5.72 -22.76 -15.74
N ASP A 69 -6.83 -23.48 -15.93
CA ASP A 69 -7.62 -23.32 -17.16
C ASP A 69 -7.97 -21.84 -17.37
N HIS A 70 -7.69 -21.30 -18.56
CA HIS A 70 -7.86 -19.87 -18.85
C HIS A 70 -9.29 -19.39 -18.61
N GLY A 71 -10.32 -20.19 -18.97
CA GLY A 71 -11.71 -19.84 -18.77
C GLY A 71 -12.07 -19.74 -17.27
N LYS A 72 -11.60 -20.71 -16.47
CA LYS A 72 -11.73 -20.70 -15.02
C LYS A 72 -10.96 -19.54 -14.38
N ALA A 73 -9.71 -19.31 -14.79
CA ALA A 73 -8.88 -18.22 -14.29
C ALA A 73 -9.52 -16.85 -14.55
N LEU A 74 -10.01 -16.60 -15.77
CA LEU A 74 -10.75 -15.39 -16.11
C LEU A 74 -12.02 -15.22 -15.26
N SER A 75 -12.78 -16.30 -15.05
CA SER A 75 -13.99 -16.24 -14.22
C SER A 75 -13.68 -15.93 -12.76
N VAL A 76 -12.60 -16.49 -12.21
CA VAL A 76 -12.15 -16.23 -10.83
C VAL A 76 -11.70 -14.79 -10.70
N LEU A 77 -10.82 -14.32 -11.61
CA LEU A 77 -10.31 -12.94 -11.59
C LEU A 77 -11.42 -11.91 -11.75
N ARG A 78 -12.37 -12.09 -12.67
CA ARG A 78 -13.50 -11.17 -12.80
C ARG A 78 -14.34 -11.07 -11.54
N LYS A 79 -14.70 -12.23 -10.96
CA LYS A 79 -15.44 -12.25 -9.69
C LYS A 79 -14.65 -11.54 -8.60
N HIS A 80 -13.35 -11.83 -8.50
CA HIS A 80 -12.45 -11.18 -7.54
C HIS A 80 -12.43 -9.66 -7.72
N TRP A 81 -12.15 -9.16 -8.93
CA TRP A 81 -12.11 -7.74 -9.21
C TRP A 81 -13.46 -7.04 -8.94
N ASP A 82 -14.58 -7.70 -9.19
CA ASP A 82 -15.93 -7.18 -8.92
C ASP A 82 -16.29 -7.09 -7.43
N THR A 83 -15.68 -7.93 -6.58
CA THR A 83 -16.11 -8.07 -5.17
C THR A 83 -15.05 -7.77 -4.12
N TRP A 84 -13.77 -7.77 -4.48
CA TRP A 84 -12.70 -7.55 -3.53
C TRP A 84 -12.66 -6.11 -3.07
N ILE A 85 -12.54 -5.12 -3.96
CA ILE A 85 -12.70 -3.70 -3.61
C ILE A 85 -13.90 -3.14 -4.36
N THR A 86 -14.77 -2.46 -3.62
CA THR A 86 -16.00 -1.85 -4.10
C THR A 86 -16.04 -0.37 -3.71
N GLU A 87 -17.04 0.36 -4.19
CA GLU A 87 -17.24 1.75 -3.74
C GLU A 87 -17.46 1.87 -2.24
N GLN A 88 -18.07 0.85 -1.61
CA GLN A 88 -18.27 0.84 -0.16
C GLN A 88 -16.94 0.89 0.58
N ASP A 89 -15.90 0.22 0.08
CA ASP A 89 -14.56 0.29 0.69
C ASP A 89 -14.00 1.72 0.64
N PHE A 90 -14.24 2.48 -0.43
CA PHE A 90 -13.82 3.89 -0.53
C PHE A 90 -14.58 4.79 0.46
N ILE A 91 -15.87 4.54 0.64
CA ILE A 91 -16.68 5.23 1.66
C ILE A 91 -16.12 4.95 3.05
N ASP A 92 -15.89 3.68 3.38
CA ASP A 92 -15.39 3.24 4.68
C ASP A 92 -13.99 3.79 4.96
N ILE A 93 -13.11 3.84 3.95
CA ILE A 93 -11.77 4.46 4.03
C ILE A 93 -11.87 5.95 4.36
N ALA A 94 -12.76 6.69 3.67
CA ALA A 94 -12.95 8.12 3.93
C ALA A 94 -13.56 8.38 5.32
N ASP A 95 -14.52 7.54 5.74
CA ASP A 95 -15.16 7.59 7.06
C ASP A 95 -14.19 7.21 8.20
N ALA A 96 -13.18 6.38 7.92
CA ALA A 96 -12.02 6.13 8.78
C ALA A 96 -11.04 7.31 8.86
N GLY A 97 -11.37 8.44 8.25
CA GLY A 97 -10.59 9.67 8.33
C GLY A 97 -9.32 9.68 7.49
N LEU A 98 -9.17 8.71 6.58
CA LEU A 98 -8.07 8.63 5.63
C LEU A 98 -8.30 9.59 4.45
N ASN A 99 -7.22 9.94 3.75
CA ASN A 99 -7.24 10.89 2.64
C ASN A 99 -6.54 10.35 1.37
N THR A 100 -5.94 9.16 1.42
CA THR A 100 -5.19 8.57 0.31
C THR A 100 -5.44 7.06 0.20
N VAL A 101 -5.50 6.56 -1.03
CA VAL A 101 -5.39 5.13 -1.34
C VAL A 101 -4.26 4.90 -2.33
N ARG A 102 -3.47 3.84 -2.13
CA ARG A 102 -2.46 3.37 -3.09
C ARG A 102 -2.99 2.14 -3.80
N LEU A 103 -2.96 2.16 -5.12
CA LEU A 103 -3.54 1.13 -5.99
C LEU A 103 -2.44 0.41 -6.77
N PRO A 104 -1.95 -0.73 -6.26
CA PRO A 104 -1.11 -1.66 -7.01
C PRO A 104 -1.79 -2.13 -8.31
N ILE A 105 -1.07 -2.05 -9.43
CA ILE A 105 -1.49 -2.62 -10.71
C ILE A 105 -0.29 -3.20 -11.46
N GLY A 106 -0.43 -4.43 -11.99
CA GLY A 106 0.61 -5.09 -12.76
C GLY A 106 0.70 -4.59 -14.21
N TYR A 107 1.90 -4.66 -14.79
CA TYR A 107 2.12 -4.27 -16.20
C TYR A 107 1.19 -4.99 -17.18
N TRP A 108 0.81 -6.25 -16.86
CA TRP A 108 -0.05 -7.09 -17.69
C TRP A 108 -1.46 -6.55 -17.86
N ALA A 109 -1.91 -5.63 -16.99
CA ALA A 109 -3.16 -4.89 -17.22
C ALA A 109 -3.15 -4.08 -18.52
N PHE A 110 -1.96 -3.73 -19.03
CA PHE A 110 -1.76 -2.86 -20.17
C PHE A 110 -1.17 -3.59 -21.38
N ASP A 111 -0.18 -4.45 -21.16
CA ASP A 111 0.57 -5.12 -22.21
C ASP A 111 0.90 -6.57 -21.82
N VAL A 112 0.55 -7.52 -22.68
CA VAL A 112 0.87 -8.94 -22.54
C VAL A 112 1.48 -9.42 -23.85
N SER A 113 2.73 -9.85 -23.79
CA SER A 113 3.50 -10.38 -24.93
C SER A 113 3.28 -11.88 -25.12
N GLU A 114 3.68 -12.41 -26.29
CA GLU A 114 3.59 -13.84 -26.58
C GLU A 114 4.33 -14.68 -25.53
N GLY A 115 3.64 -15.66 -24.94
CA GLY A 115 4.18 -16.53 -23.90
C GLY A 115 3.92 -16.07 -22.46
N GLU A 116 3.49 -14.82 -22.25
CA GLU A 116 3.07 -14.34 -20.93
C GLU A 116 1.65 -14.86 -20.62
N PRO A 117 1.43 -15.55 -19.48
CA PRO A 117 0.18 -16.26 -19.21
C PRO A 117 -0.88 -15.38 -18.52
N TYR A 118 -0.64 -14.09 -18.38
CA TYR A 118 -1.52 -13.18 -17.64
C TYR A 118 -2.87 -12.98 -18.32
N ILE A 119 -3.88 -12.72 -17.50
CA ILE A 119 -5.23 -12.41 -17.96
C ILE A 119 -5.52 -10.93 -17.76
N GLN A 120 -5.95 -10.27 -18.84
CA GLN A 120 -6.32 -8.86 -18.82
C GLN A 120 -7.79 -8.64 -18.41
N GLY A 121 -8.05 -7.50 -17.79
CA GLY A 121 -9.40 -7.04 -17.43
C GLY A 121 -9.46 -6.00 -16.30
N GLN A 122 -8.30 -5.56 -15.80
CA GLN A 122 -8.13 -4.67 -14.65
C GLN A 122 -8.50 -3.21 -14.95
N ILE A 123 -8.32 -2.75 -16.20
CA ILE A 123 -8.47 -1.33 -16.57
C ILE A 123 -9.82 -0.70 -16.18
N PRO A 124 -10.99 -1.35 -16.37
CA PRO A 124 -12.26 -0.81 -15.88
C PRO A 124 -12.29 -0.59 -14.36
N TYR A 125 -11.60 -1.41 -13.58
CA TYR A 125 -11.54 -1.29 -12.12
C TYR A 125 -10.59 -0.18 -11.66
N LEU A 126 -9.47 0.02 -12.37
CA LEU A 126 -8.64 1.21 -12.21
C LEU A 126 -9.45 2.50 -12.43
N ARG A 127 -10.29 2.56 -13.48
CA ARG A 127 -11.16 3.73 -13.71
C ARG A 127 -12.17 3.92 -12.59
N LYS A 128 -12.83 2.85 -12.13
CA LYS A 128 -13.72 2.88 -10.97
C LYS A 128 -13.00 3.42 -9.72
N ALA A 129 -11.80 2.96 -9.43
CA ALA A 129 -11.02 3.42 -8.28
C ALA A 129 -10.72 4.92 -8.33
N LEU A 130 -10.39 5.46 -9.50
CA LEU A 130 -10.18 6.91 -9.69
C LEU A 130 -11.49 7.69 -9.51
N ASP A 131 -12.61 7.20 -10.05
CA ASP A 131 -13.92 7.82 -9.90
C ASP A 131 -14.39 7.81 -8.43
N TRP A 132 -14.25 6.69 -7.74
CA TRP A 132 -14.58 6.55 -6.32
C TRP A 132 -13.67 7.40 -5.45
N GLY A 133 -12.36 7.43 -5.73
CA GLY A 133 -11.42 8.29 -5.03
C GLY A 133 -11.83 9.75 -5.11
N LYS A 134 -12.14 10.23 -6.32
CA LYS A 134 -12.65 11.58 -6.53
C LYS A 134 -13.99 11.84 -5.83
N ALA A 135 -14.92 10.90 -5.89
CA ALA A 135 -16.25 11.04 -5.30
C ALA A 135 -16.21 11.18 -3.76
N HIS A 136 -15.27 10.49 -3.11
CA HIS A 136 -15.15 10.42 -1.65
C HIS A 136 -13.97 11.22 -1.08
N GLY A 137 -13.34 12.06 -1.91
CA GLY A 137 -12.28 12.98 -1.48
C GLY A 137 -10.95 12.29 -1.12
N LEU A 138 -10.68 11.13 -1.70
CA LEU A 138 -9.45 10.35 -1.55
C LEU A 138 -8.51 10.60 -2.73
N GLN A 139 -7.25 10.90 -2.44
CA GLN A 139 -6.20 10.89 -3.45
C GLN A 139 -5.86 9.45 -3.82
N VAL A 140 -5.78 9.16 -5.12
CA VAL A 140 -5.36 7.83 -5.61
C VAL A 140 -3.93 7.91 -6.11
N ILE A 141 -3.07 7.04 -5.58
CA ILE A 141 -1.75 6.77 -6.15
C ILE A 141 -1.91 5.58 -7.09
N ILE A 142 -1.60 5.76 -8.38
CA ILE A 142 -1.46 4.62 -9.30
C ILE A 142 -0.04 4.10 -9.16
N ASP A 143 0.10 2.85 -8.74
CA ASP A 143 1.38 2.21 -8.50
C ASP A 143 1.61 1.03 -9.46
N LEU A 144 2.62 1.16 -10.32
CA LEU A 144 3.01 0.07 -11.21
C LEU A 144 3.75 -0.99 -10.38
N HIS A 145 3.01 -2.00 -9.95
CA HIS A 145 3.45 -2.89 -8.88
C HIS A 145 4.29 -4.09 -9.36
N GLY A 146 4.23 -4.39 -10.66
CA GLY A 146 5.01 -5.43 -11.30
C GLY A 146 5.48 -5.01 -12.67
N ALA A 147 6.74 -5.30 -13.01
CA ALA A 147 7.33 -5.06 -14.32
C ALA A 147 7.67 -6.38 -15.06
N PRO A 148 7.79 -6.36 -16.40
CA PRO A 148 8.22 -7.54 -17.17
C PRO A 148 9.57 -8.08 -16.67
N GLY A 149 9.64 -9.40 -16.46
CA GLY A 149 10.80 -10.08 -15.89
C GLY A 149 10.98 -9.91 -14.38
N SER A 150 10.05 -9.25 -13.69
CA SER A 150 10.08 -8.92 -12.26
C SER A 150 11.27 -8.03 -11.83
N GLN A 151 10.96 -6.99 -11.07
CA GLN A 151 11.93 -6.05 -10.52
C GLN A 151 12.53 -6.48 -9.17
N ASN A 152 11.96 -7.50 -8.54
CA ASN A 152 12.39 -7.98 -7.22
C ASN A 152 12.34 -9.50 -7.01
N GLY A 153 11.74 -10.26 -7.95
CA GLY A 153 11.54 -11.69 -7.84
C GLY A 153 10.53 -12.10 -6.76
N PHE A 154 9.76 -11.17 -6.18
CA PHE A 154 8.71 -11.47 -5.21
C PHE A 154 7.41 -11.87 -5.92
N ASP A 155 6.54 -12.61 -5.22
CA ASP A 155 5.22 -12.98 -5.76
C ASP A 155 4.32 -11.75 -6.01
N ASN A 156 4.45 -10.70 -5.18
CA ASN A 156 3.77 -9.42 -5.35
C ASN A 156 4.11 -8.69 -6.66
N SER A 157 5.22 -9.02 -7.32
CA SER A 157 5.55 -8.48 -8.66
C SER A 157 4.75 -9.15 -9.79
N GLY A 158 3.96 -10.17 -9.46
CA GLY A 158 3.22 -11.04 -10.38
C GLY A 158 3.96 -12.32 -10.76
N GLN A 159 5.29 -12.35 -10.63
CA GLN A 159 6.13 -13.49 -11.00
C GLN A 159 7.27 -13.69 -9.99
N LYS A 160 7.11 -14.65 -9.09
CA LYS A 160 8.15 -15.12 -8.18
C LYS A 160 9.30 -15.70 -8.99
N MET A 161 10.50 -15.21 -8.70
CA MET A 161 11.74 -15.69 -9.29
C MET A 161 12.83 -15.77 -8.23
N ASP A 162 13.88 -16.55 -8.48
CA ASP A 162 15.07 -16.55 -7.61
C ASP A 162 15.88 -15.26 -7.77
N PHE A 163 15.89 -14.71 -8.99
CA PHE A 163 16.56 -13.45 -9.32
C PHE A 163 15.70 -12.62 -10.27
N PRO A 164 15.55 -11.30 -10.03
CA PRO A 164 14.80 -10.42 -10.92
C PRO A 164 15.50 -10.28 -12.28
N GLN A 165 14.71 -10.24 -13.36
CA GLN A 165 15.19 -10.13 -14.74
C GLN A 165 14.78 -8.81 -15.42
N TRP A 166 14.02 -7.95 -14.75
CA TRP A 166 13.64 -6.65 -15.30
C TRP A 166 14.86 -5.83 -15.76
N HIS A 167 15.87 -5.71 -14.89
CA HIS A 167 17.05 -4.87 -15.12
C HIS A 167 18.04 -5.47 -16.14
N THR A 168 17.96 -6.76 -16.45
CA THR A 168 18.92 -7.45 -17.33
C THR A 168 18.60 -7.29 -18.81
N SER A 169 17.42 -6.74 -19.14
CA SER A 169 16.91 -6.59 -20.49
C SER A 169 16.40 -5.17 -20.72
N GLN A 170 17.03 -4.44 -21.64
CA GLN A 170 16.56 -3.10 -22.03
C GLN A 170 15.11 -3.15 -22.56
N ALA A 171 14.70 -4.26 -23.19
CA ALA A 171 13.33 -4.43 -23.66
C ALA A 171 12.32 -4.47 -22.50
N ASN A 172 12.67 -5.04 -21.35
CA ASN A 172 11.81 -5.04 -20.17
C ASN A 172 11.66 -3.62 -19.61
N VAL A 173 12.77 -2.88 -19.50
CA VAL A 173 12.77 -1.48 -19.04
C VAL A 173 11.98 -0.58 -19.99
N ASP A 174 12.16 -0.73 -21.30
CA ASP A 174 11.45 0.05 -22.33
C ASP A 174 9.95 -0.25 -22.31
N ARG A 175 9.54 -1.51 -22.13
CA ARG A 175 8.12 -1.89 -21.94
C ARG A 175 7.54 -1.25 -20.69
N THR A 176 8.28 -1.30 -19.58
CA THR A 176 7.87 -0.68 -18.32
C THR A 176 7.65 0.83 -18.50
N LYS A 177 8.58 1.50 -19.19
CA LYS A 177 8.46 2.93 -19.53
C LYS A 177 7.26 3.22 -20.42
N ALA A 178 7.03 2.43 -21.47
CA ALA A 178 5.88 2.59 -22.37
C ALA A 178 4.54 2.43 -21.63
N ILE A 179 4.49 1.55 -20.64
CA ILE A 179 3.32 1.39 -19.77
C ILE A 179 3.14 2.60 -18.86
N MET A 180 4.22 3.15 -18.29
CA MET A 180 4.14 4.40 -17.54
C MET A 180 3.68 5.57 -18.43
N GLU A 181 4.11 5.64 -19.69
CA GLU A 181 3.63 6.62 -20.68
C GLU A 181 2.14 6.48 -20.92
N ARG A 182 1.65 5.25 -21.05
CA ARG A 182 0.23 4.97 -21.21
C ARG A 182 -0.56 5.39 -19.97
N ILE A 183 -0.10 5.02 -18.78
CA ILE A 183 -0.74 5.35 -17.50
C ILE A 183 -0.85 6.88 -17.34
N ALA A 184 0.25 7.61 -17.52
CA ALA A 184 0.30 9.05 -17.31
C ALA A 184 -0.54 9.84 -18.32
N ASN A 185 -0.81 9.28 -19.50
CA ASN A 185 -1.64 9.93 -20.52
C ASN A 185 -3.13 9.52 -20.47
N GLU A 186 -3.45 8.29 -20.08
CA GLU A 186 -4.83 7.78 -20.12
C GLU A 186 -5.61 7.96 -18.80
N PHE A 187 -4.93 8.17 -17.67
CA PHE A 187 -5.54 8.19 -16.34
C PHE A 187 -5.11 9.42 -15.56
N ASP A 188 -6.08 10.25 -15.17
CA ASP A 188 -5.87 11.44 -14.33
C ASP A 188 -5.73 11.01 -12.86
N ALA A 189 -4.50 11.03 -12.36
CA ALA A 189 -4.19 10.75 -10.96
C ALA A 189 -3.24 11.82 -10.40
N PRO A 190 -3.39 12.21 -9.12
CA PRO A 190 -2.52 13.21 -8.51
C PRO A 190 -1.07 12.72 -8.33
N ILE A 191 -0.86 11.41 -8.23
CA ILE A 191 0.42 10.79 -7.91
C ILE A 191 0.59 9.51 -8.73
N TYR A 192 1.74 9.36 -9.37
CA TYR A 192 2.16 8.14 -10.06
C TYR A 192 3.39 7.56 -9.35
N ALA A 193 3.31 6.30 -8.90
CA ALA A 193 4.43 5.53 -8.42
C ALA A 193 4.97 4.66 -9.58
N PRO A 194 6.15 4.98 -10.16
CA PRO A 194 6.49 4.39 -11.46
C PRO A 194 6.93 2.94 -11.44
N LEU A 195 7.35 2.41 -10.28
CA LEU A 195 7.65 1.00 -10.08
C LEU A 195 7.75 0.67 -8.58
N ASN A 196 7.02 -0.35 -8.12
CA ASN A 196 7.10 -0.84 -6.74
C ASN A 196 8.41 -1.60 -6.48
N GLU A 197 9.06 -1.35 -5.34
CA GLU A 197 10.10 -2.23 -4.77
C GLU A 197 11.14 -2.82 -5.74
N PRO A 198 11.86 -2.08 -6.60
CA PRO A 198 13.00 -2.67 -7.30
C PRO A 198 14.03 -3.17 -6.28
N ALA A 199 14.48 -4.43 -6.40
CA ALA A 199 15.42 -5.06 -5.48
C ALA A 199 16.84 -4.49 -5.63
N GLY A 200 17.07 -3.26 -5.17
CA GLY A 200 18.35 -2.57 -5.30
C GLY A 200 19.52 -3.22 -4.55
N PHE A 201 19.25 -4.23 -3.72
CA PHE A 201 20.27 -5.08 -3.09
C PHE A 201 20.83 -6.15 -4.04
N ASP A 202 20.17 -6.42 -5.18
CA ASP A 202 20.67 -7.33 -6.21
C ASP A 202 21.57 -6.60 -7.22
N ASP A 203 22.60 -7.31 -7.69
CA ASP A 203 23.61 -6.77 -8.61
C ASP A 203 22.97 -6.23 -9.90
N GLY A 204 23.25 -4.96 -10.20
CA GLY A 204 22.81 -4.31 -11.44
C GLY A 204 21.40 -3.71 -11.42
N VAL A 205 20.56 -4.02 -10.43
CA VAL A 205 19.22 -3.44 -10.32
C VAL A 205 19.28 -1.94 -10.04
N LEU A 206 20.04 -1.52 -9.02
CA LEU A 206 20.04 -0.13 -8.55
C LEU A 206 20.46 0.90 -9.64
N PRO A 207 21.52 0.69 -10.45
CA PRO A 207 21.85 1.62 -11.54
C PRO A 207 20.74 1.77 -12.57
N VAL A 208 20.07 0.66 -12.94
CA VAL A 208 18.93 0.69 -13.88
C VAL A 208 17.75 1.43 -13.27
N THR A 209 17.43 1.16 -12.00
CA THR A 209 16.40 1.88 -11.24
C THR A 209 16.64 3.38 -11.22
N LYS A 210 17.87 3.83 -10.95
CA LYS A 210 18.22 5.27 -10.94
C LYS A 210 18.02 5.93 -12.30
N GLN A 211 18.33 5.24 -13.39
CA GLN A 211 18.06 5.77 -14.73
C GLN A 211 16.55 5.77 -15.03
N TYR A 212 15.85 4.69 -14.70
CA TYR A 212 14.42 4.57 -14.90
C TYR A 212 13.62 5.63 -14.15
N TRP A 213 14.02 6.05 -12.94
CA TRP A 213 13.40 7.18 -12.23
C TRP A 213 13.45 8.49 -13.01
N LYS A 214 14.58 8.79 -13.66
CA LYS A 214 14.71 9.98 -14.51
C LYS A 214 13.83 9.86 -15.75
N ASP A 215 13.77 8.67 -16.34
CA ASP A 215 12.96 8.41 -17.53
C ASP A 215 11.46 8.52 -17.21
N ALA A 216 10.99 7.90 -16.13
CA ALA A 216 9.61 7.98 -15.64
C ALA A 216 9.22 9.42 -15.27
N TYR A 217 10.12 10.19 -14.66
CA TYR A 217 9.91 11.61 -14.45
C TYR A 217 9.71 12.35 -15.76
N GLY A 218 10.57 12.12 -16.76
CA GLY A 218 10.44 12.70 -18.10
C GLY A 218 9.11 12.35 -18.75
N VAL A 219 8.67 11.10 -18.62
CA VAL A 219 7.36 10.61 -19.08
C VAL A 219 6.21 11.39 -18.46
N VAL A 220 6.18 11.52 -17.13
CA VAL A 220 5.09 12.24 -16.44
C VAL A 220 5.12 13.72 -16.81
N ARG A 221 6.29 14.36 -16.87
CA ARG A 221 6.42 15.78 -17.26
C ARG A 221 6.02 16.05 -18.72
N ALA A 222 6.12 15.06 -19.60
CA ALA A 222 5.68 15.15 -21.00
C ALA A 222 4.23 14.69 -21.23
N SER A 223 3.56 14.19 -20.19
CA SER A 223 2.21 13.63 -20.28
C SER A 223 1.10 14.69 -20.23
N SER A 224 -0.15 14.22 -20.21
CA SER A 224 -1.34 15.05 -19.98
C SER A 224 -1.43 15.62 -18.55
N HIS A 225 -0.61 15.12 -17.62
CA HIS A 225 -0.62 15.52 -16.20
C HIS A 225 0.79 15.95 -15.74
N PRO A 226 1.40 16.99 -16.35
CA PRO A 226 2.80 17.33 -16.14
C PRO A 226 3.12 17.78 -14.71
N ASN A 227 2.12 18.18 -13.93
CA ASN A 227 2.28 18.61 -12.54
C ASN A 227 2.08 17.48 -11.52
N ALA A 228 1.65 16.29 -11.96
CA ALA A 228 1.47 15.15 -11.06
C ALA A 228 2.78 14.78 -10.35
N LYS A 229 2.64 14.29 -9.13
CA LYS A 229 3.77 13.85 -8.31
C LYS A 229 4.31 12.53 -8.82
N VAL A 230 5.64 12.42 -8.89
CA VAL A 230 6.34 11.18 -9.20
C VAL A 230 6.87 10.61 -7.89
N LEU A 231 6.32 9.47 -7.46
CA LEU A 231 6.63 8.82 -6.20
C LEU A 231 7.59 7.65 -6.44
N ILE A 232 8.89 7.85 -6.25
CA ILE A 232 9.92 6.85 -6.55
C ILE A 232 10.23 5.99 -5.32
N HIS A 233 10.30 4.67 -5.45
CA HIS A 233 10.65 3.77 -4.35
C HIS A 233 12.16 3.81 -4.03
N ASP A 234 12.51 3.66 -2.74
CA ASP A 234 13.90 3.72 -2.24
C ASP A 234 14.80 2.54 -2.66
N ALA A 235 14.24 1.57 -3.38
CA ALA A 235 14.89 0.35 -3.84
C ALA A 235 15.62 -0.42 -2.72
N PHE A 236 15.06 -0.42 -1.51
CA PHE A 236 15.63 -1.01 -0.30
C PHE A 236 16.98 -0.41 0.12
N GLN A 237 17.31 0.78 -0.39
CA GLN A 237 18.52 1.48 0.01
C GLN A 237 18.25 2.38 1.22
N PRO A 238 19.27 2.61 2.08
CA PRO A 238 19.16 3.62 3.10
C PRO A 238 18.94 5.00 2.45
N LEU A 239 18.18 5.88 3.13
CA LEU A 239 17.77 7.18 2.56
C LEU A 239 18.95 8.08 2.17
N ASP A 240 20.10 7.94 2.83
CA ASP A 240 21.32 8.70 2.50
C ASP A 240 21.84 8.42 1.08
N SER A 241 21.54 7.25 0.52
CA SER A 241 21.92 6.84 -0.84
C SER A 241 21.13 7.57 -1.92
N TRP A 242 20.09 8.30 -1.51
CA TRP A 242 19.20 9.12 -2.33
C TRP A 242 19.31 10.62 -2.05
N GLN A 243 20.16 11.04 -1.11
CA GLN A 243 20.35 12.46 -0.81
C GLN A 243 20.81 13.22 -2.07
N GLY A 244 20.13 14.31 -2.39
CA GLY A 244 20.37 15.14 -3.58
C GLY A 244 19.93 14.50 -4.91
N PHE A 245 19.32 13.31 -4.88
CA PHE A 245 18.83 12.65 -6.08
C PHE A 245 17.48 13.23 -6.48
N MET A 246 17.41 13.82 -7.67
CA MET A 246 16.17 14.38 -8.24
C MET A 246 15.48 15.41 -7.33
N THR A 247 16.27 16.31 -6.74
CA THR A 247 15.79 17.44 -5.93
C THR A 247 15.54 18.70 -6.76
N PRO A 248 14.75 19.67 -6.25
CA PRO A 248 14.64 21.00 -6.85
C PRO A 248 15.98 21.74 -6.92
N PRO A 249 16.17 22.67 -7.89
CA PRO A 249 15.20 23.13 -8.88
C PRO A 249 15.09 22.25 -10.14
N ASP A 250 16.02 21.31 -10.34
CA ASP A 250 16.11 20.52 -11.57
C ASP A 250 14.96 19.51 -11.73
N PHE A 251 14.46 19.02 -10.59
CA PHE A 251 13.32 18.11 -10.51
C PHE A 251 12.29 18.65 -9.53
N GLN A 252 11.05 18.83 -9.98
CA GLN A 252 9.94 19.34 -9.18
C GLN A 252 8.92 18.23 -8.93
N ASN A 253 8.12 18.29 -7.86
CA ASN A 253 7.07 17.30 -7.57
C ASN A 253 7.57 15.84 -7.62
N VAL A 254 8.75 15.59 -7.06
CA VAL A 254 9.27 14.25 -6.81
C VAL A 254 9.17 13.97 -5.31
N ALA A 255 8.70 12.79 -4.96
CA ALA A 255 8.68 12.28 -3.60
C ALA A 255 9.32 10.89 -3.56
N MET A 256 9.83 10.51 -2.40
CA MET A 256 10.36 9.17 -2.14
C MET A 256 9.32 8.33 -1.41
N ASP A 257 9.18 7.09 -1.84
CA ASP A 257 8.43 6.03 -1.18
C ASP A 257 9.39 5.13 -0.40
N LYS A 258 9.14 4.97 0.89
CA LYS A 258 9.89 4.10 1.77
C LYS A 258 8.98 3.09 2.43
N HIS A 259 9.33 1.82 2.31
CA HIS A 259 8.63 0.74 3.00
C HIS A 259 9.35 0.40 4.30
N ILE A 260 8.58 0.23 5.40
CA ILE A 260 9.14 -0.06 6.72
C ILE A 260 8.37 -1.21 7.36
N TYR A 261 9.03 -2.35 7.43
CA TYR A 261 8.56 -3.55 8.12
C TYR A 261 9.59 -3.99 9.16
N GLN A 262 9.16 -4.80 10.12
CA GLN A 262 10.03 -5.38 11.15
C GLN A 262 9.71 -6.87 11.32
N VAL A 263 9.61 -7.61 10.21
CA VAL A 263 9.20 -9.03 10.22
C VAL A 263 9.91 -9.90 9.17
N PHE A 264 10.75 -9.34 8.29
CA PHE A 264 11.27 -10.08 7.13
C PHE A 264 12.68 -10.66 7.33
N SER A 265 13.23 -10.55 8.53
CA SER A 265 14.47 -11.18 8.97
C SER A 265 14.31 -11.95 10.29
N ASP A 266 15.22 -12.88 10.56
CA ASP A 266 15.23 -13.60 11.84
C ASP A 266 15.46 -12.65 13.02
N ALA A 267 16.31 -11.64 12.85
CA ALA A 267 16.61 -10.65 13.88
C ALA A 267 15.39 -9.80 14.24
N GLU A 268 14.59 -9.43 13.25
CA GLU A 268 13.34 -8.69 13.45
C GLU A 268 12.28 -9.53 14.17
N ASN A 269 12.10 -10.80 13.78
CA ASN A 269 11.16 -11.70 14.46
C ASN A 269 11.57 -12.01 15.92
N GLN A 270 12.85 -11.85 16.27
CA GLN A 270 13.36 -12.02 17.64
C GLN A 270 13.15 -10.80 18.53
N MET A 271 12.75 -9.66 17.98
CA MET A 271 12.53 -8.45 18.76
C MET A 271 11.40 -8.67 19.78
N SER A 272 11.60 -8.14 20.99
CA SER A 272 10.51 -7.98 21.94
C SER A 272 9.53 -6.90 21.45
N GLU A 273 8.33 -6.89 22.01
CA GLU A 273 7.33 -5.84 21.73
C GLU A 273 7.86 -4.43 22.02
N ASP A 274 8.63 -4.26 23.09
CA ASP A 274 9.27 -2.97 23.41
C ASP A 274 10.37 -2.61 22.40
N GLN A 275 11.13 -3.58 21.90
CA GLN A 275 12.14 -3.36 20.87
C GLN A 275 11.50 -2.95 19.55
N HIS A 276 10.37 -3.53 19.16
CA HIS A 276 9.62 -3.08 17.98
C HIS A 276 9.21 -1.62 18.08
N ILE A 277 8.63 -1.23 19.22
CA ILE A 277 8.22 0.16 19.49
C ILE A 277 9.44 1.09 19.44
N GLN A 278 10.54 0.74 20.10
CA GLN A 278 11.77 1.53 20.09
C GLN A 278 12.36 1.69 18.68
N THR A 279 12.38 0.61 17.89
CA THR A 279 12.83 0.63 16.51
C THR A 279 11.94 1.55 15.66
N ALA A 280 10.61 1.46 15.79
CA ALA A 280 9.70 2.37 15.10
C ALA A 280 9.91 3.83 15.48
N CYS A 281 10.10 4.14 16.77
CA CYS A 281 10.41 5.49 17.23
C CYS A 281 11.78 5.99 16.74
N GLY A 282 12.76 5.09 16.60
CA GLY A 282 14.13 5.39 16.18
C GLY A 282 14.24 5.98 14.77
N TYR A 283 13.26 5.76 13.90
CA TYR A 283 13.24 6.33 12.55
C TYR A 283 13.02 7.86 12.52
N ALA A 284 12.51 8.46 13.60
CA ALA A 284 12.06 9.86 13.60
C ALA A 284 13.06 10.86 13.04
N GLN A 285 14.32 10.78 13.46
CA GLN A 285 15.36 11.70 13.00
C GLN A 285 15.61 11.54 11.50
N GLN A 286 15.81 10.30 11.04
CA GLN A 286 16.11 9.99 9.65
C GLN A 286 14.99 10.43 8.71
N LEU A 287 13.74 10.18 9.09
CA LEU A 287 12.56 10.51 8.28
C LEU A 287 12.34 12.04 8.18
N SER A 288 12.62 12.78 9.25
CA SER A 288 12.43 14.23 9.28
C SER A 288 13.50 15.04 8.55
N SER A 289 14.65 14.43 8.25
CA SER A 289 15.82 15.12 7.67
C SER A 289 16.02 14.89 6.18
N PHE A 290 15.19 14.08 5.53
CA PHE A 290 15.32 13.77 4.11
C PHE A 290 14.93 14.99 3.24
N ASP A 291 15.55 15.14 2.07
CA ASP A 291 15.47 16.36 1.25
C ASP A 291 14.34 16.37 0.21
N LEU A 292 13.72 15.22 -0.05
CA LEU A 292 12.44 15.13 -0.76
C LEU A 292 11.29 14.94 0.22
N GLU A 293 10.07 15.19 -0.26
CA GLU A 293 8.90 14.67 0.45
C GLU A 293 9.01 13.14 0.58
N LEU A 294 8.74 12.62 1.77
CA LEU A 294 8.94 11.22 2.11
C LEU A 294 7.64 10.58 2.59
N TYR A 295 7.17 9.58 1.85
CA TYR A 295 5.93 8.87 2.10
C TYR A 295 6.31 7.49 2.61
N ILE A 296 5.75 7.07 3.75
CA ILE A 296 5.89 5.69 4.18
C ILE A 296 4.78 4.89 3.49
N GLY A 297 5.01 4.48 2.23
CA GLY A 297 3.98 3.94 1.36
C GLY A 297 3.54 2.53 1.70
N GLU A 298 4.35 1.80 2.48
CA GLU A 298 3.96 0.52 3.03
C GLU A 298 4.59 0.24 4.40
N TRP A 299 3.78 -0.33 5.28
CA TRP A 299 4.12 -0.77 6.64
C TRP A 299 2.90 -1.51 7.23
N SER A 300 3.10 -2.27 8.31
CA SER A 300 2.00 -2.84 9.10
C SER A 300 2.36 -2.89 10.59
N PRO A 301 1.37 -3.01 11.50
CA PRO A 301 1.63 -3.22 12.93
C PRO A 301 1.88 -4.70 13.27
N ALA A 302 2.02 -5.60 12.28
CA ALA A 302 2.39 -6.98 12.53
C ALA A 302 3.82 -7.06 13.07
N LYS A 303 4.04 -7.86 14.13
CA LYS A 303 5.36 -8.09 14.74
C LYS A 303 5.98 -9.45 14.39
N THR A 304 5.31 -10.22 13.55
CA THR A 304 5.73 -11.57 13.14
C THR A 304 5.46 -11.77 11.66
N ASP A 305 6.17 -12.69 11.04
CA ASP A 305 5.86 -13.17 9.68
C ASP A 305 4.90 -14.37 9.65
N CYS A 306 4.02 -14.47 10.64
CA CYS A 306 3.10 -15.60 10.82
C CYS A 306 1.97 -15.67 9.80
N ALA A 307 1.60 -14.55 9.16
CA ALA A 307 0.50 -14.51 8.22
C ALA A 307 0.70 -15.58 7.13
N ARG A 308 -0.34 -16.36 6.88
CA ARG A 308 -0.27 -17.52 5.98
C ARG A 308 0.21 -17.06 4.60
N TYR A 309 1.23 -17.73 4.07
CA TYR A 309 1.85 -17.44 2.77
C TYR A 309 2.54 -16.08 2.64
N LEU A 310 2.74 -15.32 3.72
CA LEU A 310 3.42 -14.03 3.67
C LEU A 310 4.84 -14.12 3.09
N ASN A 311 5.53 -15.24 3.34
CA ASN A 311 6.85 -15.52 2.79
C ASN A 311 6.81 -16.24 1.42
N GLY A 312 5.64 -16.34 0.80
CA GLY A 312 5.35 -17.12 -0.40
C GLY A 312 4.54 -18.38 -0.12
N ARG A 313 3.74 -18.81 -1.10
CA ARG A 313 2.91 -20.02 -0.98
C ARG A 313 3.79 -21.27 -0.77
N GLY A 314 3.47 -22.03 0.27
CA GLY A 314 4.24 -23.22 0.65
C GLY A 314 5.52 -22.93 1.45
N ILE A 315 5.79 -21.66 1.77
CA ILE A 315 6.91 -21.24 2.62
C ILE A 315 6.38 -20.93 4.02
N GLY A 316 7.03 -21.47 5.05
CA GLY A 316 6.68 -21.25 6.45
C GLY A 316 7.05 -19.85 6.97
N ALA A 317 6.84 -19.64 8.27
CA ALA A 317 7.21 -18.44 9.00
C ALA A 317 8.56 -18.60 9.72
N ARG A 318 9.31 -17.51 9.88
CA ARG A 318 10.52 -17.49 10.71
C ARG A 318 10.14 -17.59 12.18
N TYR A 319 9.06 -16.94 12.59
CA TYR A 319 8.65 -16.83 13.99
C TYR A 319 8.42 -18.19 14.68
N ASP A 320 7.74 -19.12 14.01
CA ASP A 320 7.46 -20.47 14.52
C ASP A 320 8.48 -21.52 14.06
N GLY A 321 9.56 -21.10 13.40
CA GLY A 321 10.60 -22.00 12.90
C GLY A 321 10.18 -22.89 11.73
N SER A 322 9.01 -22.68 11.11
CA SER A 322 8.53 -23.50 10.00
C SER A 322 9.17 -23.14 8.65
N LYS A 323 9.75 -21.94 8.53
CA LYS A 323 10.58 -21.55 7.37
C LYS A 323 11.94 -22.24 7.44
N ALA A 324 12.36 -22.86 6.35
CA ALA A 324 13.68 -23.48 6.26
C ALA A 324 14.80 -22.51 6.65
N GLY A 325 15.68 -22.94 7.56
CA GLY A 325 16.81 -22.16 8.07
C GLY A 325 16.51 -21.29 9.29
N SER A 326 15.24 -21.13 9.68
CA SER A 326 14.85 -20.36 10.87
C SER A 326 14.86 -21.21 12.15
N SER A 327 14.87 -20.55 13.31
CA SER A 327 14.75 -21.18 14.62
C SER A 327 13.44 -20.77 15.29
N PHE A 328 12.82 -21.68 16.05
CA PHE A 328 11.58 -21.39 16.78
C PHE A 328 11.77 -20.23 17.77
N ILE A 329 10.91 -19.22 17.69
CA ILE A 329 10.85 -18.07 18.61
C ILE A 329 9.56 -18.16 19.44
N GLY A 330 8.42 -18.42 18.80
CA GLY A 330 7.11 -18.55 19.45
C GLY A 330 6.05 -19.18 18.54
N SER A 331 4.86 -19.47 19.09
CA SER A 331 3.73 -19.94 18.27
C SER A 331 3.10 -18.78 17.51
N CYS A 332 2.67 -19.03 16.27
CA CYS A 332 1.84 -18.10 15.49
C CYS A 332 0.37 -18.05 15.95
N ASP A 333 -0.05 -18.96 16.83
CA ASP A 333 -1.43 -19.01 17.35
C ASP A 333 -1.80 -17.70 18.04
N GLY A 334 -2.89 -17.07 17.57
CA GLY A 334 -3.40 -15.82 18.14
C GLY A 334 -2.57 -14.58 17.80
N LEU A 335 -1.60 -14.68 16.87
CA LEU A 335 -0.79 -13.56 16.39
C LEU A 335 -1.15 -13.12 14.96
N THR A 336 -1.86 -13.96 14.20
CA THR A 336 -2.40 -13.67 12.86
C THR A 336 -3.69 -14.46 12.61
N GLY A 337 -4.27 -14.42 11.41
CA GLY A 337 -5.57 -15.01 11.13
C GLY A 337 -6.69 -14.09 11.58
N SER A 338 -7.74 -14.67 12.18
CA SER A 338 -8.86 -13.89 12.72
C SER A 338 -8.52 -13.22 14.05
N SER A 339 -8.75 -11.92 14.15
CA SER A 339 -8.60 -11.10 15.35
C SER A 339 -9.53 -11.47 16.51
N SER A 340 -10.48 -12.37 16.28
CA SER A 340 -11.26 -13.01 17.35
C SER A 340 -10.40 -13.89 18.25
N THR A 341 -9.26 -14.38 17.75
CA THR A 341 -8.30 -15.20 18.49
C THR A 341 -7.23 -14.37 19.23
N PHE A 342 -7.09 -13.08 18.89
CA PHE A 342 -6.06 -12.22 19.47
C PHE A 342 -6.36 -11.93 20.94
N SER A 343 -5.34 -12.11 21.79
CA SER A 343 -5.43 -11.75 23.20
C SER A 343 -5.61 -10.23 23.38
N ARG A 344 -6.10 -9.83 24.55
CA ARG A 344 -6.23 -8.41 24.89
C ARG A 344 -4.86 -7.72 24.94
N GLU A 345 -3.85 -8.45 25.42
CA GLU A 345 -2.46 -8.02 25.50
C GLU A 345 -1.90 -7.77 24.10
N TYR A 346 -2.13 -8.69 23.16
CA TYR A 346 -1.67 -8.52 21.78
C TYR A 346 -2.36 -7.34 21.08
N LYS A 347 -3.68 -7.18 21.22
CA LYS A 347 -4.38 -5.98 20.71
C LYS A 347 -3.87 -4.68 21.34
N THR A 348 -3.46 -4.72 22.62
CA THR A 348 -2.84 -3.59 23.30
C THR A 348 -1.46 -3.28 22.70
N PHE A 349 -0.67 -4.30 22.40
CA PHE A 349 0.58 -4.13 21.67
C PHE A 349 0.36 -3.54 20.28
N LEU A 350 -0.54 -4.10 19.47
CA LEU A 350 -0.85 -3.59 18.13
C LEU A 350 -1.23 -2.11 18.16
N ARG A 351 -2.02 -1.69 19.17
CA ARG A 351 -2.35 -0.27 19.38
C ARG A 351 -1.13 0.59 19.66
N LYS A 352 -0.24 0.16 20.57
CA LYS A 352 0.98 0.90 20.91
C LYS A 352 1.92 1.00 19.70
N PHE A 353 2.12 -0.11 18.99
CA PHE A 353 3.03 -0.17 17.87
C PHE A 353 2.53 0.66 16.70
N TRP A 354 1.23 0.57 16.37
CA TRP A 354 0.58 1.43 15.39
C TRP A 354 0.71 2.92 15.73
N GLU A 355 0.50 3.31 17.00
CA GLU A 355 0.70 4.71 17.42
C GLU A 355 2.15 5.17 17.34
N ALA A 356 3.11 4.29 17.68
CA ALA A 356 4.54 4.60 17.55
C ALA A 356 4.92 4.80 16.08
N GLN A 357 4.48 3.90 15.21
CA GLN A 357 4.69 3.96 13.76
C GLN A 357 4.09 5.24 13.17
N THR A 358 2.78 5.46 13.33
CA THR A 358 2.11 6.65 12.75
C THR A 358 2.64 7.97 13.31
N SER A 359 2.97 8.05 14.61
CA SER A 359 3.57 9.26 15.20
C SER A 359 4.97 9.54 14.66
N THR A 360 5.72 8.50 14.34
CA THR A 360 7.04 8.63 13.72
C THR A 360 6.94 8.96 12.23
N TYR A 361 6.06 8.28 11.50
CA TYR A 361 5.92 8.46 10.04
C TYR A 361 5.34 9.83 9.70
N GLU A 362 4.52 10.43 10.58
CA GLU A 362 4.07 11.82 10.45
C GLU A 362 5.16 12.87 10.75
N LYS A 363 6.37 12.46 11.18
CA LYS A 363 7.56 13.34 11.14
C LYS A 363 8.03 13.59 9.71
N ALA A 364 7.78 12.66 8.79
CA ALA A 364 7.85 12.85 7.35
C ALA A 364 6.50 13.32 6.80
N ASN A 365 6.15 13.04 5.54
CA ASN A 365 4.92 13.54 4.91
C ASN A 365 3.69 12.67 5.16
N GLY A 366 3.83 11.53 5.85
CA GLY A 366 2.72 10.66 6.21
C GLY A 366 2.96 9.20 5.86
N TRP A 367 1.90 8.43 5.81
CA TRP A 367 1.94 6.97 5.78
C TRP A 367 0.76 6.36 5.03
N ILE A 368 0.97 5.17 4.50
CA ILE A 368 -0.02 4.36 3.80
C ILE A 368 0.12 2.92 4.30
N GLN A 369 -0.83 2.44 5.09
CA GLN A 369 -0.71 1.11 5.71
C GLN A 369 -0.96 0.01 4.68
N TRP A 370 -0.15 -1.03 4.72
CA TRP A 370 -0.37 -2.27 3.99
C TRP A 370 -1.10 -3.28 4.89
N ALA A 371 -2.37 -3.61 4.65
CA ALA A 371 -3.28 -3.17 3.56
C ALA A 371 -4.68 -2.82 4.12
N TRP A 372 -5.60 -2.37 3.26
CA TRP A 372 -6.99 -2.13 3.68
C TRP A 372 -7.62 -3.40 4.29
N LYS A 373 -7.50 -4.54 3.61
CA LYS A 373 -8.00 -5.84 4.08
C LYS A 373 -7.25 -7.04 3.50
N ALA A 374 -7.37 -8.16 4.18
CA ALA A 374 -6.87 -9.49 3.83
C ALA A 374 -7.87 -10.53 4.33
N GLU A 375 -7.90 -11.73 3.74
CA GLU A 375 -8.89 -12.77 4.12
C GLU A 375 -8.58 -13.40 5.49
N GLU A 376 -7.31 -13.67 5.77
CA GLU A 376 -6.86 -14.45 6.93
C GLU A 376 -5.60 -13.85 7.60
N ALA A 377 -5.50 -12.52 7.66
CA ALA A 377 -4.36 -11.80 8.24
C ALA A 377 -4.79 -10.48 8.89
N ASP A 378 -5.63 -10.55 9.93
CA ASP A 378 -6.22 -9.34 10.55
C ASP A 378 -5.17 -8.39 11.14
N ASP A 379 -3.99 -8.88 11.54
CA ASP A 379 -2.87 -8.05 12.02
C ASP A 379 -2.26 -7.15 10.92
N TRP A 380 -2.52 -7.45 9.65
CA TRP A 380 -2.16 -6.64 8.48
C TRP A 380 -3.31 -5.78 7.97
N SER A 381 -4.56 -6.09 8.33
CA SER A 381 -5.74 -5.38 7.84
C SER A 381 -6.05 -4.12 8.64
N TYR A 382 -6.09 -2.98 7.96
CA TYR A 382 -6.58 -1.73 8.54
C TYR A 382 -8.05 -1.85 8.95
N GLN A 383 -8.90 -2.45 8.09
CA GLN A 383 -10.32 -2.68 8.36
C GLN A 383 -10.54 -3.54 9.61
N ALA A 384 -9.80 -4.65 9.77
CA ALA A 384 -9.86 -5.46 10.98
C ALA A 384 -9.36 -4.70 12.21
N GLY A 385 -8.36 -3.82 12.05
CA GLY A 385 -7.86 -3.00 13.15
C GLY A 385 -8.84 -1.96 13.68
N LEU A 386 -9.66 -1.38 12.79
CA LEU A 386 -10.80 -0.55 13.20
C LEU A 386 -11.81 -1.38 13.98
N ALA A 387 -12.24 -2.52 13.41
CA ALA A 387 -13.24 -3.39 14.03
C ALA A 387 -12.78 -3.98 15.38
N GLY A 388 -11.48 -4.28 15.50
CA GLY A 388 -10.86 -4.84 16.70
C GLY A 388 -10.40 -3.80 17.71
N GLY A 389 -10.46 -2.51 17.37
CA GLY A 389 -10.22 -1.37 18.27
C GLY A 389 -8.75 -1.07 18.57
N TRP A 390 -7.79 -1.69 17.88
CA TRP A 390 -6.37 -1.32 18.00
C TRP A 390 -5.95 -0.23 17.01
N ILE A 391 -6.75 0.05 15.98
CA ILE A 391 -6.64 1.26 15.16
C ILE A 391 -7.81 2.18 15.52
N PRO A 392 -7.58 3.48 15.83
CA PRO A 392 -8.66 4.41 16.12
C PRO A 392 -9.43 4.81 14.85
N GLN A 393 -10.72 5.16 15.00
CA GLN A 393 -11.54 5.71 13.92
C GLN A 393 -11.03 7.08 13.43
N ASP A 394 -10.55 7.92 14.36
CA ASP A 394 -9.79 9.11 14.00
C ASP A 394 -8.30 8.75 14.03
N PRO A 395 -7.59 8.76 12.88
CA PRO A 395 -6.19 8.36 12.84
C PRO A 395 -5.25 9.32 13.59
N THR A 396 -5.76 10.45 14.11
CA THR A 396 -5.02 11.36 15.02
C THR A 396 -5.20 11.05 16.49
N ASP A 397 -6.17 10.20 16.86
CA ASP A 397 -6.38 9.83 18.25
C ASP A 397 -5.19 9.03 18.79
N ARG A 398 -4.79 9.32 20.03
CA ARG A 398 -3.66 8.70 20.71
C ARG A 398 -4.06 8.31 22.12
N LYS A 399 -4.00 7.02 22.40
CA LYS A 399 -4.13 6.41 23.73
C LYS A 399 -2.78 6.39 24.46
N TYR A 400 -1.68 6.41 23.71
CA TYR A 400 -0.29 6.41 24.19
C TYR A 400 0.49 7.58 23.56
N PRO A 401 0.12 8.85 23.81
CA PRO A 401 0.65 10.00 23.08
C PRO A 401 2.17 10.25 23.23
N ASN A 402 2.80 9.69 24.27
CA ASN A 402 4.23 9.83 24.55
C ASN A 402 5.02 8.55 24.25
N ILE A 403 4.50 7.65 23.41
CA ILE A 403 5.12 6.33 23.16
C ILE A 403 6.55 6.42 22.58
N CYS A 404 6.89 7.54 21.92
CA CYS A 404 8.21 7.82 21.35
C CYS A 404 8.97 8.97 22.05
N SER A 405 8.57 9.35 23.27
CA SER A 405 9.19 10.46 24.03
C SER A 405 10.06 9.99 25.19
#